data_AF-A0A3F3NJK6-F1
#
_entry.id   AF-A0A3F3NJK6-F1
#
_cell.length_a   1.000
_cell.length_b   1.000
_cell.length_c   1.000
_cell.angle_alpha   90.00
_cell.angle_beta   90.00
_cell.angle_gamma   90.00
#
_symmetry.space_group_name_H-M   'P 1'
#
loop_
_entity.id
_entity.type
_entity.pdbx_description
1 polymer ?
#
loop_
_entity_poly.entity_id
_entity_poly.type
_entity_poly.pdbx_seq_one_letter_code
_entity_poly.pdbx_strand_id
1 'polypeptide(L)' 'MNKWAVIDNFGNVIFDNLTKQAAEMHAQGHPNWTVVFKG' A
#
# COMPACT_ATOMS: atom_id res chain seq x y z
N MET A 1 -14.40 5.20 -3.57
CA MET A 1 -13.80 3.94 -4.06
C MET A 1 -12.37 3.91 -3.57
N ASN A 2 -11.97 2.80 -2.98
CA ASN A 2 -10.61 2.62 -2.50
C ASN A 2 -9.67 2.50 -3.70
N LYS A 3 -8.52 3.17 -3.65
CA LYS A 3 -7.59 3.32 -4.78
C LYS A 3 -6.13 3.25 -4.36
N TRP A 4 -5.86 2.84 -3.12
CA TRP A 4 -4.53 2.74 -2.58
C TRP A 4 -4.13 1.28 -2.45
N ALA A 5 -2.86 1.01 -2.69
CA ALA A 5 -2.26 -0.30 -2.56
C ALA A 5 -0.96 -0.19 -1.76
N VAL A 6 -0.54 -1.30 -1.16
CA VAL A 6 0.77 -1.46 -0.55
C VAL A 6 1.56 -2.42 -1.40
N ILE A 7 2.74 -2.01 -1.83
CA ILE A 7 3.68 -2.82 -2.61
C ILE A 7 4.95 -3.07 -1.81
N ASP A 8 5.66 -4.15 -2.12
CA ASP A 8 7.02 -4.38 -1.61
C ASP A 8 8.08 -3.60 -2.43
N ASN A 9 9.35 -3.70 -2.01
CA ASN A 9 10.51 -3.12 -2.70
C ASN A 9 10.72 -3.61 -4.14
N PHE A 10 10.10 -4.72 -4.54
CA PHE A 10 10.19 -5.30 -5.87
C PHE A 10 9.00 -4.92 -6.75
N GLY A 11 8.04 -4.16 -6.21
CA GLY A 11 6.82 -3.75 -6.90
C GLY A 11 5.69 -4.78 -6.83
N ASN A 12 5.83 -5.85 -6.06
CA ASN A 12 4.75 -6.82 -5.88
C ASN A 12 3.66 -6.22 -5.00
N VAL A 13 2.39 -6.44 -5.37
CA VAL A 13 1.24 -5.97 -4.59
C VAL A 13 1.03 -6.88 -3.40
N ILE A 14 1.06 -6.31 -2.20
CA ILE A 14 0.77 -6.99 -0.93
C ILE A 14 -0.70 -6.79 -0.55
N PHE A 15 -1.17 -5.55 -0.62
CA PHE A 15 -2.56 -5.18 -0.38
C PHE A 15 -3.05 -4.26 -1.51
N ASP A 16 -4.33 -4.37 -1.87
CA ASP A 16 -4.95 -3.53 -2.90
C ASP A 16 -6.34 -3.05 -2.44
N ASN A 17 -6.89 -2.06 -3.14
CA ASN A 17 -8.22 -1.52 -2.91
C ASN A 17 -8.43 -1.06 -1.46
N LEU A 18 -7.43 -0.32 -0.94
CA LEU A 18 -7.46 0.31 0.38
C LEU A 18 -7.81 1.80 0.33
N THR A 19 -8.30 2.33 1.46
CA THR A 19 -8.25 3.77 1.72
C THR A 19 -6.80 4.18 1.96
N LYS A 20 -6.48 5.46 1.79
CA LYS A 20 -5.12 5.97 2.05
C LYS A 20 -4.65 5.62 3.47
N GLN A 21 -5.51 5.89 4.46
CA GLN A 21 -5.21 5.65 5.86
C GLN A 21 -4.97 4.17 6.16
N ALA A 22 -5.77 3.26 5.58
CA ALA A 22 -5.57 1.83 5.76
C ALA A 22 -4.23 1.37 5.13
N ALA A 23 -3.88 1.87 3.94
CA ALA A 23 -2.60 1.54 3.30
C ALA A 23 -1.39 2.03 4.13
N GLU A 24 -1.46 3.25 4.69
CA GLU A 24 -0.44 3.79 5.58
C GLU A 24 -0.30 2.97 6.87
N MET A 25 -1.43 2.53 7.46
CA MET A 25 -1.41 1.63 8.63
C MET A 25 -0.78 0.27 8.31
N HIS A 26 -1.04 -0.30 7.14
CA HIS A 26 -0.44 -1.58 6.73
C HIS A 26 1.06 -1.46 6.43
N ALA A 27 1.52 -0.34 5.87
CA ALA A 27 2.94 -0.11 5.62
C ALA A 27 3.72 0.28 6.89
N GLN A 28 3.03 0.69 7.96
CA GLN A 28 3.67 1.08 9.21
C GLN A 28 4.43 -0.10 9.84
N GLY A 29 5.72 0.10 10.13
CA GLY A 29 6.60 -0.95 10.67
C GLY A 29 7.22 -1.87 9.63
N HIS A 30 6.88 -1.70 8.35
CA HIS A 30 7.47 -2.44 7.24
C HIS A 30 8.32 -1.49 6.38
N PRO A 31 9.63 -1.34 6.67
CA PRO A 31 10.49 -0.36 5.98
C PRO A 31 10.66 -0.63 4.48
N ASN A 32 10.30 -1.82 4.04
CA ASN A 32 10.39 -2.29 2.66
C ASN A 32 9.04 -2.25 1.92
N TRP A 33 8.03 -1.60 2.49
CA TRP A 33 6.70 -1.51 1.90
C TRP A 33 6.40 -0.06 1.54
N THR A 34 5.81 0.14 0.36
CA THR A 34 5.48 1.47 -0.17
C THR A 34 3.99 1.56 -0.44
N VAL A 35 3.38 2.68 -0.06
CA VAL A 35 1.99 2.98 -0.36
C VAL A 35 1.90 3.68 -1.72
N VAL A 36 1.10 3.15 -2.63
CA VAL A 36 0.93 3.68 -3.99
C VAL A 36 -0.54 3.93 -4.32
N PHE A 37 -0.79 4.99 -5.10
CA PHE A 37 -2.12 5.29 -5.63
C PHE A 37 -2.29 4.65 -7.01
N LYS A 38 -3.38 3.92 -7.22
CA LYS A 38 -3.60 3.10 -8.42
C LYS A 38 -4.48 3.70 -9.53
N GLY A 39 -4.99 4.93 -9.34
CA GLY A 39 -5.69 5.66 -10.41
C GLY A 39 -7.12 5.21 -10.65
#